data_AF-A0A0D6R3Q7-F1
#
_entry.id   AF-A0A0D6R3Q7-F1
#
_cell.length_a   1.000
_cell.length_b   1.000
_cell.length_c   1.000
_cell.angle_alpha   90.00
_cell.angle_beta   90.00
_cell.angle_gamma   90.00
#
_symmetry.space_group_name_H-M   'P 1'
#
loop_
_entity.id
_entity.type
_entity.pdbx_description
1 polymer ?
#
loop_
_entity_poly.entity_id
_entity_poly.type
_entity_poly.pdbx_seq_one_letter_code
_entity_poly.pdbx_strand_id
1 'polypeptide(L)'
;MAEKDGVPSSVDWKETALLVIDMQNDFILPGGPMHVEMGASVVPAVKEAVAFAREKGALIVWVVREHDEYGRDVEHFRRHLYGEGKAKPTLKGTKGADLVEGLVIQKGDYKLEYKLQIVSGRLCLMLLHLIIPL
;
A
#
# COMPACT_ATOMS: atom_id res chain seq x y z
N MET A 1 20.46 6.90 -33.17
CA MET A 1 20.55 6.00 -32.01
C MET A 1 19.17 5.95 -31.38
N ALA A 2 18.59 4.77 -31.29
CA ALA A 2 17.17 4.57 -31.01
C ALA A 2 16.82 4.93 -29.56
N GLU A 3 15.79 5.76 -29.42
CA GLU A 3 15.05 6.05 -28.21
C GLU A 3 14.45 4.74 -27.68
N LYS A 4 14.92 4.27 -26.52
CA LYS A 4 14.32 3.13 -25.82
C LYS A 4 13.15 3.64 -24.98
N ASP A 5 11.96 3.15 -25.32
CA ASP A 5 10.84 2.92 -24.39
C ASP A 5 10.21 4.12 -23.70
N GLY A 6 9.93 5.25 -24.38
CA GLY A 6 8.90 6.22 -23.94
C GLY A 6 9.03 6.81 -22.53
N VAL A 7 10.16 6.64 -21.85
CA VAL A 7 10.43 7.20 -20.53
C VAL A 7 10.91 8.64 -20.74
N PRO A 8 10.23 9.65 -20.17
CA PRO A 8 10.66 11.04 -20.28
C PRO A 8 12.13 11.19 -19.87
N SER A 9 12.89 11.96 -20.66
CA SER A 9 14.33 12.19 -20.46
C SER A 9 14.68 12.91 -19.14
N SER A 10 13.67 13.45 -18.45
CA SER A 10 13.75 13.92 -17.06
C SER A 10 12.39 13.80 -16.39
N VAL A 11 12.32 13.18 -15.22
CA VAL A 11 11.12 13.16 -14.37
C VAL A 11 11.00 14.50 -13.65
N ASP A 12 9.89 15.21 -13.84
CA ASP A 12 9.55 16.34 -12.97
C ASP A 12 8.97 15.80 -11.67
N TRP A 13 9.77 15.83 -10.61
CA TRP A 13 9.41 15.29 -9.31
C TRP A 13 8.24 16.04 -8.66
N LYS A 14 8.01 17.32 -8.99
CA LYS A 14 6.90 18.09 -8.41
C LYS A 14 5.54 17.69 -8.97
N GLU A 15 5.51 17.13 -10.17
CA GLU A 15 4.31 16.58 -10.81
C GLU A 15 4.26 15.04 -10.74
N THR A 16 5.18 14.43 -9.98
CA THR A 16 5.29 12.98 -9.83
C THR A 16 4.88 12.56 -8.41
N ALA A 17 4.27 11.38 -8.32
CA ALA A 17 3.99 10.72 -7.04
C ALA A 17 4.70 9.37 -6.94
N LEU A 18 5.24 9.07 -5.76
CA LEU A 18 5.72 7.73 -5.41
C LEU A 18 4.60 6.99 -4.67
N LEU A 19 4.16 5.86 -5.23
CA LEU A 19 3.21 4.96 -4.60
C LEU A 19 3.96 3.91 -3.78
N VAL A 20 3.72 3.87 -2.47
CA VAL A 20 4.25 2.84 -1.57
C VAL A 20 3.10 1.93 -1.16
N ILE A 21 3.12 0.70 -1.66
CA ILE A 21 1.97 -0.22 -1.61
C ILE A 21 2.23 -1.37 -0.63
N ASP A 22 1.25 -1.65 0.23
CA ASP A 22 1.19 -2.86 1.07
C ASP A 22 2.45 -3.11 1.93
N MET A 23 3.18 -2.05 2.31
CA MET A 23 4.35 -2.13 3.20
C MET A 23 3.94 -2.25 4.69
N GLN A 24 2.96 -3.12 4.97
CA GLN A 24 2.38 -3.35 6.30
C GLN A 24 2.95 -4.62 6.95
N ASN A 25 2.94 -4.68 8.28
CA ASN A 25 3.56 -5.77 9.03
C ASN A 25 3.04 -7.17 8.63
N ASP A 26 1.74 -7.31 8.36
CA ASP A 26 1.14 -8.61 7.98
C ASP A 26 1.65 -9.17 6.64
N PHE A 27 2.24 -8.33 5.79
CA PHE A 27 2.86 -8.74 4.53
C PHE A 27 4.37 -8.97 4.66
N ILE A 28 5.03 -8.31 5.61
CA ILE A 28 6.50 -8.23 5.64
C ILE A 28 7.12 -9.04 6.78
N LEU A 29 6.48 -9.09 7.95
CA LEU A 29 7.04 -9.78 9.11
C LEU A 29 6.73 -11.28 9.07
N PRO A 30 7.68 -12.15 9.45
CA PRO A 30 7.43 -13.58 9.59
C PRO A 30 6.26 -13.86 10.53
N GLY A 31 5.40 -14.79 10.15
CA GLY A 31 4.19 -15.14 10.91
C GLY A 31 2.99 -14.24 10.65
N GLY A 32 3.13 -13.20 9.82
CA GLY A 32 2.00 -12.43 9.30
C GLY A 32 1.06 -13.34 8.47
N PRO A 33 -0.28 -13.13 8.55
CA PRO A 33 -1.26 -13.96 7.85
C PRO A 33 -1.16 -13.85 6.32
N MET A 34 -0.45 -12.85 5.80
CA MET A 34 -0.18 -12.63 4.38
C MET A 34 1.32 -12.48 4.09
N HIS A 35 2.17 -13.08 4.92
CA HIS A 35 3.62 -12.91 4.84
C HIS A 35 4.17 -13.30 3.46
N VAL A 36 4.91 -12.36 2.85
CA VAL A 36 5.64 -12.53 1.59
C VAL A 36 7.09 -12.80 1.94
N GLU A 37 7.60 -13.98 1.56
CA GLU A 37 8.93 -14.47 1.94
C GLU A 37 10.06 -13.47 1.66
N MET A 38 9.98 -12.74 0.55
CA MET A 38 10.99 -11.74 0.15
C MET A 38 10.63 -10.32 0.56
N GLY A 39 9.52 -10.09 1.26
CA GLY A 39 9.03 -8.76 1.64
C GLY A 39 10.02 -7.99 2.50
N ALA A 40 10.65 -8.64 3.48
CA ALA A 40 11.62 -7.98 4.35
C ALA A 40 12.87 -7.48 3.59
N SER A 41 13.26 -8.17 2.52
CA SER A 41 14.46 -7.83 1.74
C SER A 41 14.35 -6.51 0.98
N VAL A 42 13.12 -6.08 0.63
CA VAL A 42 12.90 -4.83 -0.14
C VAL A 42 12.75 -3.60 0.76
N VAL A 43 12.56 -3.78 2.07
CA VAL A 43 12.33 -2.67 3.02
C VAL A 43 13.44 -1.61 2.97
N PRO A 44 14.75 -1.95 2.93
CA PRO A 44 15.80 -0.93 2.84
C PRO A 44 15.71 -0.09 1.56
N ALA A 45 15.49 -0.74 0.41
CA ALA A 45 15.36 -0.04 -0.88
C ALA A 45 14.12 0.87 -0.92
N VAL A 46 13.00 0.44 -0.31
CA VAL A 46 11.80 1.28 -0.20
C VAL A 46 12.06 2.51 0.67
N LYS A 47 12.79 2.36 1.80
CA LYS A 47 13.17 3.50 2.65
C LYS A 47 14.01 4.53 1.88
N GLU A 48 14.99 4.05 1.13
CA GLU A 48 15.84 4.91 0.28
C GLU A 48 15.02 5.61 -0.80
N ALA A 49 14.12 4.90 -1.48
CA ALA A 49 13.25 5.48 -2.51
C ALA A 49 12.32 6.57 -1.93
N VAL A 50 11.73 6.34 -0.75
CA VAL A 50 10.88 7.32 -0.07
C VAL A 50 11.68 8.55 0.34
N ALA A 51 12.87 8.35 0.91
CA ALA A 51 13.74 9.47 1.31
C ALA A 51 14.14 10.32 0.09
N PHE A 52 14.55 9.66 -1.00
CA PHE A 52 14.93 10.32 -2.24
C PHE A 52 13.76 11.08 -2.89
N ALA A 53 12.60 10.45 -3.01
CA ALA A 53 11.41 11.09 -3.58
C ALA A 53 10.98 12.33 -2.77
N ARG A 54 11.04 12.26 -1.44
CA ARG A 54 10.79 13.42 -0.58
C ARG A 54 11.81 14.54 -0.79
N GLU A 55 13.10 14.21 -0.87
CA GLU A 55 14.16 15.20 -1.15
C GLU A 55 13.90 15.94 -2.47
N LYS A 56 13.39 15.23 -3.49
CA LYS A 56 13.04 15.82 -4.79
C LYS A 56 11.70 16.54 -4.83
N GLY A 57 10.93 16.51 -3.74
CA GLY A 57 9.64 17.20 -3.63
C GLY A 57 8.46 16.46 -4.27
N ALA A 58 8.58 15.14 -4.46
CA ALA A 58 7.48 14.31 -4.95
C ALA A 58 6.44 14.02 -3.88
N LEU A 59 5.19 13.85 -4.31
CA LEU A 59 4.11 13.40 -3.43
C LEU A 59 4.33 11.93 -3.06
N ILE A 60 4.33 11.60 -1.77
CA ILE A 60 4.35 10.21 -1.31
C ILE A 60 2.93 9.76 -1.02
N VAL A 61 2.48 8.69 -1.70
CA VAL A 61 1.16 8.09 -1.51
C VAL A 61 1.33 6.69 -0.90
N TRP A 62 0.88 6.54 0.34
CA TRP A 62 0.87 5.28 1.08
C TRP A 62 -0.43 4.54 0.80
N VAL A 63 -0.35 3.50 -0.01
CA VAL A 63 -1.48 2.68 -0.39
C VAL A 63 -1.56 1.49 0.55
N VAL A 64 -2.56 1.49 1.42
CA VAL A 64 -2.68 0.51 2.51
C VAL A 64 -4.06 -0.13 2.55
N ARG A 65 -4.12 -1.29 3.19
CA ARG A 65 -5.35 -2.02 3.47
C ARG A 65 -5.69 -1.89 4.94
N GLU A 66 -6.92 -1.54 5.24
CA GLU A 66 -7.47 -1.57 6.59
C GLU A 66 -8.88 -2.12 6.53
N HIS A 67 -8.99 -3.40 6.88
CA HIS A 67 -10.23 -4.16 6.78
C HIS A 67 -11.00 -4.14 8.09
N ASP A 68 -12.33 -4.19 7.96
CA ASP A 68 -13.21 -4.31 9.12
C ASP A 68 -13.13 -5.71 9.74
N GLU A 69 -13.48 -5.82 11.02
CA GLU A 69 -13.36 -7.08 11.76
C GLU A 69 -14.18 -8.22 11.17
N TYR A 70 -15.26 -7.94 10.45
CA TYR A 70 -16.12 -8.95 9.85
C TYR A 70 -15.75 -9.27 8.39
N GLY A 71 -14.71 -8.62 7.85
CA GLY A 71 -14.24 -8.80 6.48
C GLY A 71 -15.32 -8.55 5.43
N ARG A 72 -16.22 -7.60 5.69
CA ARG A 72 -17.29 -7.20 4.75
C ARG A 72 -16.72 -6.41 3.58
N ASP A 73 -15.59 -5.76 3.80
CA ASP A 73 -14.88 -4.96 2.82
C ASP A 73 -13.68 -5.65 2.14
N VAL A 74 -13.50 -6.94 2.42
CA VAL A 74 -12.42 -7.78 1.90
C VAL A 74 -12.79 -8.34 0.54
N GLU A 75 -11.78 -8.65 -0.29
CA GLU A 75 -12.01 -9.38 -1.53
C GLU A 75 -12.77 -10.69 -1.29
N HIS A 76 -13.68 -11.02 -2.19
CA HIS A 76 -14.49 -12.23 -2.07
C HIS A 76 -13.64 -13.50 -1.84
N PHE A 77 -12.53 -13.64 -2.56
CA PHE A 77 -11.64 -14.79 -2.45
C PHE A 77 -10.78 -14.78 -1.18
N ARG A 78 -10.67 -13.67 -0.45
CA ARG A 78 -9.95 -13.56 0.84
C ARG A 78 -10.88 -13.55 2.06
N ARG A 79 -12.19 -13.46 1.87
CA ARG A 79 -13.17 -13.42 2.97
C ARG A 79 -13.08 -14.60 3.93
N HIS A 80 -12.66 -15.77 3.43
CA HIS A 80 -12.44 -16.96 4.24
C HIS A 80 -11.35 -16.77 5.32
N LEU A 81 -10.48 -15.77 5.20
CA LEU A 81 -9.44 -15.43 6.19
C LEU A 81 -9.99 -14.69 7.42
N TYR A 82 -11.24 -14.19 7.36
CA TYR A 82 -11.84 -13.35 8.41
C TYR A 82 -12.81 -14.11 9.33
N GLY A 83 -12.75 -15.43 9.31
CA GLY A 83 -13.49 -16.29 10.24
C GLY A 83 -13.04 -16.16 11.70
N GLU A 84 -13.85 -16.69 12.62
CA GLU A 84 -13.53 -16.72 14.05
C GLU A 84 -12.20 -17.45 14.33
N GLY A 85 -11.43 -16.96 15.29
CA GLY A 85 -10.15 -17.54 15.71
C GLY A 85 -8.98 -17.37 14.72
N LYS A 86 -9.17 -16.68 13.59
CA LYS A 86 -8.11 -16.43 12.61
C LYS A 86 -7.35 -15.13 12.88
N ALA A 87 -6.07 -15.13 12.53
CA ALA A 87 -5.30 -13.89 12.38
C ALA A 87 -5.77 -13.18 11.11
N LYS A 88 -6.68 -12.21 11.27
CA LYS A 88 -7.32 -11.49 10.17
C LYS A 88 -6.30 -10.53 9.54
N PRO A 89 -5.97 -10.65 8.24
CA PRO A 89 -5.00 -9.78 7.60
C PRO A 89 -5.37 -8.31 7.71
N THR A 90 -4.41 -7.43 7.99
CA THR A 90 -4.57 -5.97 7.92
C THR A 90 -5.82 -5.46 8.63
N LEU A 91 -6.15 -6.07 9.77
CA LEU A 91 -7.31 -5.68 10.57
C LEU A 91 -7.11 -4.26 11.11
N LYS A 92 -8.06 -3.36 10.82
CA LYS A 92 -7.96 -1.94 11.18
C LYS A 92 -7.64 -1.76 12.67
N GLY A 93 -6.62 -0.96 12.97
CA GLY A 93 -6.18 -0.67 14.33
C GLY A 93 -5.30 -1.74 14.99
N THR A 94 -4.94 -2.81 14.27
CA THR A 94 -3.96 -3.80 14.76
C THR A 94 -2.54 -3.48 14.28
N LYS A 95 -1.54 -3.98 15.01
CA LYS A 95 -0.14 -3.90 14.59
C LYS A 95 0.12 -4.49 13.20
N GLY A 96 -0.65 -5.51 12.81
CA GLY A 96 -0.55 -6.13 11.48
C GLY A 96 -0.87 -5.16 10.34
N ALA A 97 -1.77 -4.21 10.58
CA ALA A 97 -2.14 -3.16 9.64
C ALA A 97 -1.20 -1.94 9.66
N ASP A 98 -0.33 -1.80 10.65
CA ASP A 98 0.65 -0.71 10.68
C ASP A 98 1.74 -0.92 9.61
N LEU A 99 2.33 0.18 9.15
CA LEU A 99 3.52 0.13 8.31
C LEU A 99 4.68 -0.53 9.05
N VAL A 100 5.58 -1.17 8.30
CA VAL A 100 6.80 -1.73 8.88
C VAL A 100 7.70 -0.67 9.50
N GLU A 101 8.48 -1.10 10.49
CA GLU A 101 9.37 -0.21 11.24
C GLU A 101 10.28 0.63 10.32
N GLY A 102 10.30 1.93 10.58
CA GLY A 102 11.09 2.92 9.85
C GLY A 102 10.44 3.43 8.56
N LEU A 103 9.26 2.93 8.16
CA LEU A 103 8.39 3.62 7.21
C LEU A 103 7.34 4.38 8.00
N VAL A 104 7.39 5.72 7.90
CA VAL A 104 6.51 6.61 8.65
C VAL A 104 5.87 7.59 7.68
N ILE A 105 4.54 7.66 7.73
CA ILE A 105 3.76 8.68 7.02
C ILE A 105 4.08 10.03 7.65
N GLN A 106 4.62 10.95 6.88
CA GLN A 106 4.97 12.30 7.32
C GLN A 106 3.90 13.31 6.93
N LYS A 107 3.94 14.49 7.55
CA LYS A 107 3.07 15.61 7.16
C LYS A 107 3.34 15.98 5.70
N GLY A 108 2.29 16.00 4.88
CA GLY A 108 2.39 16.27 3.44
C GLY A 108 2.31 15.01 2.58
N ASP A 109 2.49 13.82 3.16
CA ASP A 109 2.17 12.57 2.48
C ASP A 109 0.66 12.34 2.43
N TYR A 110 0.23 11.48 1.51
CA TYR A 110 -1.16 11.04 1.39
C TYR A 110 -1.31 9.57 1.79
N LYS A 111 -2.28 9.25 2.65
CA LYS A 111 -2.65 7.86 2.96
C LYS A 111 -3.90 7.49 2.17
N LEU A 112 -3.77 6.50 1.29
CA LEU A 112 -4.87 5.96 0.50
C LEU A 112 -5.26 4.58 1.03
N GLU A 113 -6.43 4.49 1.65
CA GLU A 113 -7.06 3.22 2.00
C GLU A 113 -7.82 2.68 0.79
N TYR A 114 -7.43 1.50 0.30
CA TYR A 114 -8.08 0.86 -0.85
C TYR A 114 -8.74 -0.46 -0.47
N LYS A 115 -9.89 -0.72 -1.10
CA LYS A 115 -10.69 -1.92 -0.89
C LYS A 115 -11.07 -2.48 -2.26
N LEU A 116 -10.90 -3.78 -2.43
CA LEU A 116 -11.21 -4.44 -3.68
C LEU A 116 -12.45 -5.31 -3.47
N GLN A 117 -13.54 -4.96 -4.16
CA GLN A 117 -14.81 -5.67 -4.04
C GLN A 117 -15.25 -6.21 -5.40
N ILE A 118 -16.05 -7.26 -5.40
CA ILE A 118 -16.73 -7.72 -6.61
C ILE A 118 -18.13 -7.13 -6.58
N VAL A 119 -18.43 -6.24 -7.52
CA VAL A 119 -19.77 -5.66 -7.71
C VAL A 119 -20.31 -6.17 -9.05
N SER A 120 -21.45 -6.85 -9.03
CA SER A 120 -22.10 -7.40 -10.23
C SER A 120 -21.17 -8.28 -11.10
N GLY A 121 -20.36 -9.12 -10.46
CA GLY A 121 -19.42 -10.02 -11.13
C GLY A 121 -18.17 -9.34 -11.71
N ARG A 122 -17.98 -8.04 -11.46
CA ARG A 122 -16.79 -7.30 -11.89
C ARG A 122 -15.95 -6.87 -10.70
N LEU A 123 -14.64 -7.00 -10.86
CA LEU A 123 -13.67 -6.48 -9.91
C LEU A 123 -13.74 -4.95 -9.90
N CYS A 124 -14.10 -4.36 -8.77
CA CYS A 124 -14.23 -2.93 -8.57
C CYS A 124 -13.25 -2.48 -7.48
N LEU A 125 -12.36 -1.55 -7.83
CA LEU A 125 -11.49 -0.89 -6.87
C LEU A 125 -12.27 0.26 -6.22
N MET A 126 -12.61 0.11 -4.95
CA MET A 126 -13.18 1.18 -4.13
C MET A 126 -12.04 1.95 -3.49
N LEU A 127 -11.83 3.17 -3.96
CA LEU A 127 -10.91 4.13 -3.34
C LEU A 127 -11.74 5.01 -2.42
N LEU A 128 -11.58 4.80 -1.10
CA LEU A 128 -12.25 5.65 -0.12
C LEU A 128 -11.46 6.97 -0.05
N HIS A 129 -12.08 8.07 -0.44
CA HIS A 129 -11.51 9.44 -0.51
C HIS A 129 -10.56 9.70 -1.70
N LEU A 130 -11.01 9.51 -2.94
CA LEU A 130 -10.27 10.01 -4.10
C LEU A 130 -10.62 11.46 -4.43
N ILE A 131 -10.09 12.40 -3.66
CA ILE A 131 -9.81 13.76 -4.15
C ILE A 131 -8.39 14.05 -3.68
N ILE A 132 -7.41 13.84 -4.56
CA ILE A 132 -6.04 14.31 -4.34
C ILE A 132 -6.05 15.75 -4.85
N PRO A 133 -6.10 16.78 -3.98
CA PRO A 133 -5.86 18.13 -4.45
C PRO A 133 -4.39 18.21 -4.90
N LEU A 134 -4.20 18.36 -6.21
CA LEU A 134 -2.94 18.84 -6.80
C LEU A 134 -2.76 20.32 -6.45
#